data_AF-A0A6N2V2P0-F1
#
_entry.id   AF-A0A6N2V2P0-F1
#
_cell.length_a   1.000
_cell.length_b   1.000
_cell.length_c   1.000
_cell.angle_alpha   90.00
_cell.angle_beta   90.00
_cell.angle_gamma   90.00
#
_symmetry.space_group_name_H-M   'P 1'
#
loop_
_entity.id
_entity.type
_entity.pdbx_description
1 polymer ?
#
loop_
_entity_poly.entity_id
_entity_poly.type
_entity_poly.pdbx_seq_one_letter_code
_entity_poly.pdbx_strand_id
1 'polypeptide(L)' 'MIYCAIIAFFLCFVFIFYILRHSWATTAKYRGVPIEMISESLGHKSIKTTQIYLKGFELEERTKVNKQNYYYVRRFKIA' A
#
# COMPACT_ATOMS: atom_id res chain seq x y z
N MET A 1 -24.04 24.15 -8.13
CA MET A 1 -22.89 23.76 -8.97
C MET A 1 -21.55 24.24 -8.40
N ILE A 2 -21.43 25.51 -7.98
CA ILE A 2 -20.19 26.07 -7.38
C ILE A 2 -19.71 25.30 -6.13
N TYR A 3 -20.61 24.97 -5.19
CA TYR A 3 -20.23 24.23 -3.98
C TYR A 3 -19.65 22.82 -4.27
N CYS A 4 -20.19 22.10 -5.24
CA CYS A 4 -19.64 20.80 -5.64
C CYS A 4 -18.24 20.93 -6.26
N ALA A 5 -17.98 21.98 -7.04
CA ALA A 5 -16.66 22.21 -7.64
C ALA A 5 -15.61 22.54 -6.59
N ILE A 6 -15.97 23.35 -5.58
CA ILE A 6 -15.09 23.68 -4.45
C ILE A 6 -14.76 22.43 -3.64
N ILE A 7 -15.78 21.62 -3.30
CA ILE A 7 -15.58 20.36 -2.58
C ILE A 7 -14.69 19.39 -3.37
N ALA A 8 -14.93 19.24 -4.67
CA ALA A 8 -14.13 18.38 -5.54
C ALA A 8 -12.67 18.83 -5.63
N PHE A 9 -12.39 20.14 -5.68
CA PHE A 9 -11.04 20.68 -5.68
C PHE A 9 -10.27 20.33 -4.39
N PHE A 10 -10.89 20.54 -3.22
CA PHE A 10 -10.27 20.19 -1.95
C PHE A 10 -10.06 18.68 -1.78
N LEU A 11 -11.04 17.87 -2.19
CA LEU A 11 -10.91 16.41 -2.16
C LEU A 11 -9.80 15.91 -3.08
N CYS A 12 -9.66 16.49 -4.27
CA CYS A 12 -8.60 16.15 -5.22
C CYS A 12 -7.21 16.41 -4.62
N PHE A 13 -7.02 17.57 -4.00
CA PHE A 13 -5.78 17.90 -3.32
C PHE A 13 -5.46 16.88 -2.22
N VAL A 14 -6.39 16.61 -1.31
CA VAL A 14 -6.20 15.62 -0.23
C VAL A 14 -5.85 14.23 -0.77
N PHE A 15 -6.51 13.78 -1.84
CA PHE A 15 -6.23 12.51 -2.48
C PHE A 15 -4.81 12.42 -3.06
N ILE A 16 -4.35 13.49 -3.72
CA ILE A 16 -3.01 13.53 -4.32
C ILE A 16 -1.93 13.37 -3.23
N PHE A 17 -2.02 14.12 -2.12
CA PHE A 17 -1.04 13.99 -1.03
C PHE A 17 -1.07 12.61 -0.37
N TYR A 18 -2.27 12.06 -0.17
CA TYR A 18 -2.43 10.72 0.38
C TYR A 18 -1.74 9.66 -0.49
N ILE A 19 -1.98 9.70 -1.80
CA ILE A 19 -1.38 8.75 -2.75
C ILE A 19 0.14 8.90 -2.74
N LEU A 20 0.68 10.12 -2.87
CA LEU A 20 2.12 10.36 -2.91
C LEU A 20 2.84 9.84 -1.65
N ARG A 21 2.27 10.10 -0.47
CA ARG A 21 2.79 9.61 0.81
C ARG A 21 2.84 8.08 0.85
N HIS A 22 1.79 7.41 0.40
CA HIS A 22 1.73 5.95 0.31
C HIS A 22 2.70 5.36 -0.71
N SER A 23 2.82 5.98 -1.89
CA SER A 23 3.76 5.58 -2.93
C SER A 23 5.21 5.69 -2.45
N TRP A 24 5.55 6.79 -1.78
CA TRP A 24 6.88 6.99 -1.21
C TRP A 24 7.21 5.94 -0.15
N ALA A 25 6.34 5.74 0.84
CA ALA A 25 6.56 4.78 1.92
C ALA A 25 6.72 3.34 1.41
N THR A 26 5.91 2.98 0.41
CA THR A 26 5.99 1.67 -0.26
C THR A 26 7.32 1.48 -0.98
N THR A 27 7.75 2.50 -1.72
CA THR A 27 9.04 2.47 -2.44
C THR A 27 10.22 2.41 -1.48
N ALA A 28 10.19 3.18 -0.39
CA ALA A 28 11.19 3.15 0.67
C ALA A 28 11.29 1.77 1.31
N LYS A 29 10.14 1.14 1.62
CA LYS A 29 10.10 -0.24 2.13
C LYS A 29 10.76 -1.22 1.16
N TYR A 30 10.42 -1.17 -0.14
CA TYR A 30 11.01 -2.05 -1.15
C TYR A 30 12.52 -1.83 -1.34
N ARG A 31 13.02 -0.63 -1.08
CA ARG A 31 14.46 -0.32 -1.10
C ARG A 31 15.18 -0.72 0.20
N GLY A 32 14.50 -1.35 1.15
CA GLY A 32 15.08 -1.78 2.42
C GLY A 32 15.33 -0.66 3.43
N VAL A 33 14.67 0.50 3.27
CA VAL A 33 14.78 1.59 4.25
C VAL A 33 14.19 1.12 5.60
N PRO A 34 14.87 1.34 6.74
CA PRO A 34 14.36 0.97 8.06
C PRO A 34 12.98 1.55 8.34
N ILE A 35 12.11 0.76 8.97
CA ILE A 35 10.72 1.15 9.23
C ILE A 35 10.61 2.33 10.20
N GLU A 36 11.60 2.49 11.08
CA GLU A 36 11.76 3.61 12.01
C GLU A 36 11.92 4.92 11.24
N MET A 37 12.82 4.93 10.23
CA MET A 37 13.07 6.08 9.37
C MET A 37 11.86 6.40 8.49
N ILE A 38 11.17 5.38 7.97
CA ILE A 38 9.90 5.58 7.26
C ILE A 38 8.84 6.18 8.20
N SER A 39 8.76 5.68 9.44
CA SER A 39 7.81 6.17 10.45
C SER A 39 8.04 7.64 10.80
N GLU A 40 9.30 8.02 11.01
CA GLU A 40 9.72 9.39 11.28
C GLU A 40 9.43 10.32 10.09
N SER A 41 9.76 9.89 8.87
CA SER A 41 9.49 10.65 7.64
C SER A 41 8.00 10.87 7.38
N LEU A 42 7.16 9.95 7.87
CA LEU A 42 5.71 10.06 7.84
C LEU A 42 5.16 10.88 9.03
N GLY A 43 5.98 11.28 10.00
CA GLY A 43 5.53 12.00 11.19
C GLY A 43 4.65 11.16 12.12
N HIS A 44 4.76 9.82 12.04
CA HIS A 44 4.02 8.94 12.93
C HIS A 44 4.67 8.90 14.31
N LYS A 45 3.89 9.21 15.36
CA LYS A 45 4.34 9.13 16.77
C LYS A 45 4.61 7.71 17.27
N SER A 46 4.09 6.71 16.55
CA SER A 46 4.27 5.29 16.90
C SER A 46 4.62 4.48 15.67
N ILE A 47 5.66 3.66 15.78
CA ILE A 47 6.06 2.70 14.75
C ILE A 47 4.94 1.71 14.46
N LYS A 48 4.08 1.38 15.45
CA LYS A 48 2.92 0.49 15.25
C LYS A 48 2.01 0.98 14.12
N THR A 49 1.78 2.29 14.01
CA THR A 49 0.98 2.87 12.92
C THR A 49 1.61 2.55 11.57
N THR A 50 2.92 2.79 11.43
CA THR A 50 3.68 2.48 10.21
C THR A 50 3.70 0.98 9.90
N GLN A 51 3.85 0.13 10.91
CA GLN A 51 3.82 -1.33 10.77
C GLN A 51 2.48 -1.81 10.23
N ILE A 52 1.35 -1.30 10.70
CA ILE A 52 0.02 -1.71 10.18
C ILE A 52 -0.10 -1.41 8.68
N TYR A 53 0.42 -0.26 8.23
CA TYR A 53 0.38 0.11 6.81
C TYR A 53 1.40 -0.62 5.93
N LEU A 54 2.53 -1.04 6.51
CA LEU A 54 3.61 -1.69 5.77
C LEU A 54 3.66 -3.21 5.94
N LYS A 55 2.86 -3.82 6.82
CA LYS A 55 2.77 -5.28 7.01
C LYS A 55 2.00 -5.95 5.86
N GLY A 56 2.41 -5.71 4.62
CA GLY A 56 2.07 -6.57 3.50
C GLY A 56 2.92 -7.84 3.54
N PHE A 57 2.33 -8.96 3.12
CA PHE A 57 3.00 -10.26 2.98
C PHE A 57 4.22 -10.16 2.07
N GLU A 58 5.27 -10.92 2.40
CA GLU A 58 6.49 -10.96 1.62
C GLU A 58 6.21 -11.42 0.18
N LEU A 59 7.04 -10.99 -0.78
CA LEU A 59 6.89 -11.36 -2.19
C LEU A 59 6.90 -12.89 -2.37
N GLU A 60 7.69 -13.58 -1.56
CA GLU A 60 7.78 -15.04 -1.58
C GLU A 60 6.46 -15.69 -1.14
N GLU A 61 5.86 -15.24 -0.03
CA GLU A 61 4.57 -15.73 0.45
C GLU A 61 3.47 -15.49 -0.59
N ARG A 62 3.43 -14.29 -1.18
CA ARG A 62 2.46 -13.96 -2.25
C ARG A 62 2.65 -14.82 -3.49
N THR A 63 3.91 -15.06 -3.88
CA THR A 63 4.24 -15.93 -5.02
C THR A 63 3.81 -17.37 -4.77
N LYS A 64 3.99 -17.88 -3.55
CA LYS A 64 3.57 -19.21 -3.15
C LYS A 64 2.05 -19.37 -3.24
N VAL A 65 1.29 -18.42 -2.68
CA VAL A 65 -0.19 -18.41 -2.75
C VAL A 65 -0.67 -18.29 -4.20
N ASN A 66 -0.05 -17.42 -5.00
CA ASN A 66 -0.42 -17.25 -6.41
C ASN A 66 -0.18 -18.53 -7.23
N LYS A 67 0.92 -19.24 -6.99
CA LYS A 67 1.16 -20.55 -7.61
C LYS A 67 0.08 -21.55 -7.21
N GLN A 68 -0.27 -21.63 -5.92
CA GLN A 68 -1.32 -22.54 -5.43
C GLN A 68 -2.68 -22.25 -6.09
N ASN A 69 -3.08 -20.99 -6.15
CA ASN A 69 -4.31 -20.56 -6.82
C ASN A 69 -4.30 -20.90 -8.31
N TYR A 70 -3.18 -20.67 -8.99
CA TYR A 70 -3.02 -21.05 -10.39
C TYR A 70 -3.24 -22.56 -10.59
N TYR A 71 -2.61 -23.41 -9.77
CA TYR A 71 -2.79 -24.87 -9.84
C TYR A 71 -4.24 -25.29 -9.59
N TYR A 72 -4.92 -24.68 -8.60
CA TYR A 72 -6.32 -24.95 -8.31
C TYR A 72 -7.21 -24.67 -9.52
N VAL A 73 -7.11 -23.47 -10.11
CA VAL A 73 -7.90 -23.07 -11.28
C VAL A 73 -7.60 -23.94 -12.49
N ARG A 74 -6.33 -24.25 -12.74
CA ARG A 74 -5.88 -25.15 -13.81
C ARG A 74 -6.50 -26.54 -13.67
N ARG A 75 -6.51 -27.09 -12.46
CA ARG A 75 -7.03 -28.44 -12.20
C ARG A 75 -8.55 -28.51 -12.37
N PHE A 76 -9.27 -27.46 -11.95
CA PHE A 76 -10.71 -27.36 -12.17
C PHE A 76 -11.11 -27.14 -13.64
N LYS A 77 -10.26 -26.53 -14.46
CA LYS A 77 -10.51 -26.41 -15.91
C LYS A 77 -10.24 -27.68 -16.72
N ILE A 78 -9.54 -28.65 -16.13
CA ILE A 78 -9.13 -29.91 -16.80
C ILE A 78 -10.02 -31.09 -16.36
N ALA A 79 -10.79 -30.94 -15.28
CA ALA A 79 -11.84 -31.86 -14.85
C ALA A 79 -13.16 -31.51 -15.56
#